data_AF-A0A6J7GG17-F1
#
_entry.id   AF-A0A6J7GG17-F1
#
_cell.length_a   1.000
_cell.length_b   1.000
_cell.length_c   1.000
_cell.angle_alpha   90.00
_cell.angle_beta   90.00
_cell.angle_gamma   90.00
#
_symmetry.space_group_name_H-M   'P 1'
#
loop_
_entity.id
_entity.type
_entity.pdbx_description
1 polymer ?
#
loop_
_entity_poly.entity_id
_entity_poly.type
_entity_poly.pdbx_seq_one_letter_code
_entity_poly.pdbx_strand_id
1 'polypeptide(L)'
;MSSELERAEAELVAGKNGKALRLAWNVVLDALRRKDVEVLRRAADLSTQIAEASSGKDREGAEQLARYAIASIDDIENGTTQPSFWQKVLGKSAIPTKKCPDCAETIKREAQVCRFCGYRYTPSE
;
A
#
# COMPACT_ATOMS: atom_id res chain seq x y z
N MET A 1 -2.59 0.84 24.47
CA MET A 1 -2.18 1.10 23.08
C MET A 1 -0.76 1.62 23.03
N SER A 2 -0.41 2.61 23.86
CA SER A 2 0.98 3.03 24.09
C SER A 2 1.91 1.84 24.33
N SER A 3 1.46 0.81 25.06
CA SER A 3 2.24 -0.42 25.30
C SER A 3 2.60 -1.23 24.05
N GLU A 4 1.80 -1.25 22.98
CA GLU A 4 2.14 -1.98 21.75
C GLU A 4 3.11 -1.18 20.88
N LEU A 5 2.96 0.14 20.86
CA LEU A 5 3.89 1.03 20.17
C LEU A 5 5.24 1.07 20.88
N GLU A 6 5.26 1.16 22.21
CA GLU A 6 6.47 1.05 23.05
C GLU A 6 7.19 -0.30 22.83
N ARG A 7 6.43 -1.39 22.67
CA ARG A 7 7.02 -2.69 22.29
C ARG A 7 7.63 -2.65 20.90
N ALA A 8 6.99 -2.00 19.93
CA ALA A 8 7.56 -1.85 18.59
C ALA A 8 8.86 -1.02 18.61
N GLU A 9 8.88 0.09 19.36
CA GLU A 9 10.05 0.93 19.60
C GLU A 9 11.19 0.12 20.26
N ALA A 10 10.88 -0.67 21.28
CA ALA A 10 11.87 -1.51 21.95
C ALA A 10 12.48 -2.57 21.03
N GLU A 11 11.68 -3.17 20.13
CA GLU A 11 12.18 -4.14 19.16
C GLU A 11 13.06 -3.47 18.08
N LEU A 12 12.77 -2.22 17.70
CA LEU A 12 13.63 -1.43 16.81
C LEU A 12 14.98 -1.16 17.47
N VAL A 13 15.00 -0.71 18.73
CA VAL A 13 16.24 -0.51 19.49
C VAL A 13 17.05 -1.81 19.62
N ALA A 14 16.36 -2.95 19.71
CA ALA A 14 17.00 -4.27 19.71
C ALA A 14 17.47 -4.74 18.31
N GLY A 15 17.34 -3.92 17.26
CA GLY A 15 17.74 -4.23 15.88
C GLY A 15 16.82 -5.24 15.17
N LYS A 16 15.66 -5.56 15.74
CA LYS A 16 14.73 -6.57 15.21
C LYS A 16 13.72 -5.93 14.27
N ASN A 17 14.22 -5.31 13.20
CA ASN A 17 13.47 -4.46 12.28
C ASN A 17 12.18 -5.10 11.74
N GLY A 18 12.23 -6.33 11.21
CA GLY A 18 11.03 -7.02 10.72
C GLY A 18 9.97 -7.30 11.80
N LYS A 19 10.38 -7.49 13.07
CA LYS A 19 9.42 -7.67 14.18
C LYS A 19 8.83 -6.33 14.61
N ALA A 20 9.66 -5.28 14.70
CA ALA A 20 9.22 -3.92 14.96
C ALA A 20 8.18 -3.46 13.91
N LEU A 21 8.47 -3.71 12.63
CA LEU A 21 7.56 -3.40 11.52
C LEU A 21 6.21 -4.10 11.66
N ARG A 22 6.21 -5.40 11.99
CA ARG A 22 4.96 -6.16 12.17
C ARG A 22 4.10 -5.60 13.31
N LEU A 23 4.74 -5.21 14.42
CA LEU A 23 4.04 -4.59 15.55
C LEU A 23 3.50 -3.21 15.17
N ALA A 24 4.28 -2.39 14.46
CA ALA A 24 3.84 -1.09 13.96
C ALA A 24 2.61 -1.20 13.04
N TRP A 25 2.57 -2.21 12.16
CA TRP A 25 1.38 -2.50 11.33
C TRP A 25 0.13 -2.76 12.17
N ASN A 26 0.23 -3.57 13.22
CA ASN A 26 -0.90 -3.86 14.09
C ASN A 26 -1.40 -2.60 14.81
N VAL A 27 -0.48 -1.76 15.28
CA VAL A 27 -0.80 -0.48 15.92
C VAL A 27 -1.54 0.44 14.95
N VAL A 28 -1.06 0.58 13.71
CA VAL A 28 -1.73 1.39 12.68
C VAL A 28 -3.15 0.87 12.42
N LEU A 29 -3.34 -0.43 12.22
CA LEU A 29 -4.66 -1.01 11.95
C LEU A 29 -5.64 -0.85 13.12
N ASP A 30 -5.19 -0.90 14.37
CA ASP A 30 -6.04 -0.64 15.53
C ASP A 30 -6.33 0.86 15.71
N ALA A 31 -5.34 1.72 15.49
CA ALA A 31 -5.52 3.17 15.52
C ALA A 31 -6.51 3.67 14.46
N LEU A 32 -6.48 3.10 13.25
CA LEU A 32 -7.44 3.40 12.19
C LEU A 32 -8.88 3.05 12.58
N ARG A 33 -9.06 1.88 13.21
CA ARG A 33 -10.39 1.46 13.71
C ARG A 33 -10.93 2.44 14.75
N ARG A 34 -10.05 3.07 15.53
CA ARG A 34 -10.39 4.07 16.55
C ARG A 34 -10.37 5.52 16.03
N LYS A 35 -9.91 5.74 14.80
CA LYS A 35 -9.59 7.07 14.23
C LYS A 35 -8.64 7.89 15.12
N ASP A 36 -7.68 7.21 15.74
CA ASP A 36 -6.69 7.83 16.63
C ASP A 36 -5.52 8.40 15.83
N VAL A 37 -5.63 9.69 15.48
CA VAL A 37 -4.65 10.41 14.65
C VAL A 37 -3.30 10.53 15.34
N GLU A 38 -3.25 10.72 16.66
CA GLU A 38 -2.00 10.87 17.40
C GLU A 38 -1.19 9.57 17.33
N VAL A 39 -1.84 8.43 17.56
CA VAL A 39 -1.19 7.12 17.44
C VAL A 39 -0.74 6.86 16.00
N LEU A 40 -1.50 7.26 14.99
CA LEU A 40 -1.10 7.14 13.59
C LEU A 40 0.15 7.96 13.27
N ARG A 41 0.24 9.20 13.78
CA ARG A 41 1.41 10.07 13.56
C ARG A 41 2.66 9.43 14.17
N ARG A 42 2.57 8.98 15.43
CA ARG A 42 3.69 8.29 16.08
C ARG A 42 4.09 6.99 15.37
N ALA A 43 3.12 6.22 14.88
CA ALA A 43 3.40 5.00 14.14
C ALA A 43 4.04 5.28 12.77
N ALA A 44 3.71 6.40 12.12
CA ALA A 44 4.36 6.86 10.90
C ALA A 44 5.83 7.24 11.16
N ASP A 45 6.10 7.99 12.23
CA ASP A 45 7.46 8.37 12.63
C ASP A 45 8.30 7.13 12.96
N LEU A 46 7.74 6.18 13.72
CA LEU A 46 8.41 4.91 14.01
C LEU A 46 8.71 4.12 12.73
N SER A 47 7.76 4.09 11.78
CA SER A 47 7.95 3.40 10.51
C SER A 47 9.07 4.03 9.67
N THR A 48 9.20 5.36 9.68
CA THR A 48 10.34 6.05 9.07
C THR A 48 11.66 5.64 9.72
N GLN A 49 11.72 5.60 11.05
CA GLN A 49 12.92 5.16 11.77
C GLN A 49 13.29 3.70 11.45
N ILE A 50 12.30 2.80 11.35
CA ILE A 50 12.53 1.40 10.93
C ILE A 50 13.09 1.36 9.51
N ALA A 51 12.57 2.19 8.58
CA ALA A 51 13.05 2.24 7.20
C ALA A 51 14.52 2.70 7.13
N GLU A 52 14.91 3.68 7.93
CA GLU A 52 16.29 4.17 8.03
C GLU A 52 17.24 3.13 8.63
N ALA A 53 16.76 2.38 9.63
CA ALA A 53 17.55 1.36 10.33
C ALA A 53 17.61 0.00 9.62
N SER A 54 16.90 -0.18 8.50
CA SER A 54 16.76 -1.47 7.83
C SER A 54 17.11 -1.41 6.33
N SER A 55 17.14 -2.60 5.70
CA SER A 55 17.43 -2.74 4.27
C SER A 55 16.54 -3.80 3.63
N GLY A 56 16.49 -3.82 2.30
CA GLY A 56 15.69 -4.77 1.53
C GLY A 56 14.20 -4.67 1.83
N LYS A 57 13.55 -5.81 2.06
CA LYS A 57 12.09 -5.92 2.21
C LYS A 57 11.57 -5.23 3.47
N ASP A 58 12.34 -5.24 4.55
CA ASP A 58 11.93 -4.60 5.81
C ASP A 58 11.89 -3.07 5.63
N ARG A 59 12.87 -2.50 4.92
CA ARG A 59 12.86 -1.07 4.57
C ARG A 59 11.68 -0.71 3.69
N GLU A 60 11.47 -1.46 2.61
CA GLU A 60 10.36 -1.21 1.68
C GLU A 60 9.00 -1.26 2.40
N GLY A 61 8.80 -2.27 3.25
CA GLY A 61 7.58 -2.41 4.05
C GLY A 61 7.40 -1.28 5.07
N ALA A 62 8.48 -0.80 5.67
CA ALA A 62 8.45 0.32 6.62
C ALA A 62 8.15 1.65 5.93
N GLU A 63 8.76 1.92 4.76
CA GLU A 63 8.41 3.09 3.95
C GLU A 63 6.95 3.06 3.50
N GLN A 64 6.44 1.89 3.11
CA GLN A 64 5.05 1.72 2.74
C GLN A 64 4.11 1.98 3.93
N LEU A 65 4.44 1.48 5.11
CA LEU A 65 3.65 1.72 6.33
C LEU A 65 3.63 3.21 6.71
N ALA A 66 4.78 3.89 6.66
CA ALA A 66 4.86 5.32 6.96
C ALA A 66 3.95 6.14 6.02
N ARG A 67 4.05 5.91 4.71
CA ARG A 67 3.17 6.55 3.71
C ARG A 67 1.69 6.23 3.98
N TYR A 68 1.39 4.98 4.33
CA TYR A 68 0.02 4.56 4.59
C TYR A 68 -0.59 5.26 5.82
N ALA A 69 0.16 5.35 6.91
CA ALA A 69 -0.28 6.04 8.12
C ALA A 69 -0.52 7.54 7.85
N ILE A 70 0.39 8.21 7.14
CA ILE A 70 0.25 9.64 6.77
C ILE A 70 -0.99 9.87 5.90
N ALA A 71 -1.19 9.05 4.86
CA ALA A 71 -2.37 9.17 4.01
C ALA A 71 -3.67 8.96 4.80
N SER A 72 -3.66 8.03 5.76
CA SER A 72 -4.84 7.78 6.58
C SER A 72 -5.14 8.91 7.57
N ILE A 73 -4.11 9.62 8.05
CA ILE A 73 -4.29 10.82 8.86
C ILE A 73 -4.99 11.90 8.03
N ASP A 74 -4.53 12.14 6.81
CA ASP A 74 -5.12 13.11 5.89
C ASP A 74 -6.60 12.79 5.62
N ASP A 75 -6.94 11.52 5.38
CA ASP A 75 -8.32 11.06 5.19
C ASP A 75 -9.21 11.29 6.42
N ILE A 76 -8.67 11.07 7.63
CA ILE A 76 -9.40 11.29 8.89
C ILE A 76 -9.62 12.78 9.15
N GLU A 77 -8.59 13.61 8.96
CA GLU A 77 -8.61 15.04 9.24
C GLU A 77 -9.46 15.82 8.23
N ASN A 78 -9.36 15.49 6.94
CA ASN A 78 -10.07 16.19 5.88
C ASN A 78 -11.46 15.60 5.57
N GLY A 79 -11.82 14.47 6.19
CA GLY A 79 -13.10 13.79 5.97
C GLY A 79 -13.29 13.34 4.52
N THR A 80 -12.20 13.22 3.75
CA THR A 80 -12.25 12.83 2.35
C THR A 80 -12.63 11.37 2.23
N THR A 81 -13.80 11.09 1.64
CA THR A 81 -14.07 9.80 1.02
C THR A 81 -13.33 9.71 -0.31
N GLN A 82 -12.00 9.86 -0.32
CA GLN A 82 -11.22 9.62 -1.52
C GLN A 82 -11.24 8.11 -1.78
N PRO A 83 -11.82 7.63 -2.90
CA PRO A 83 -11.71 6.24 -3.22
C PRO A 83 -10.23 5.95 -3.49
N SER A 84 -9.73 4.89 -2.84
CA SER A 84 -8.74 4.00 -3.42
C SER A 84 -7.29 4.52 -3.58
N PHE A 85 -6.74 5.24 -2.60
CA PHE A 85 -5.28 5.36 -2.47
C PHE A 85 -4.61 3.97 -2.35
N TRP A 86 -5.26 3.02 -1.67
CA TRP A 86 -4.87 1.61 -1.63
C TRP A 86 -4.72 0.97 -3.02
N GLN A 87 -5.49 1.40 -4.02
CA GLN A 87 -5.41 0.89 -5.39
C GLN A 87 -4.24 1.50 -6.18
N LYS A 88 -3.70 2.65 -5.74
CA LYS A 88 -2.47 3.25 -6.26
C LYS A 88 -1.20 2.74 -5.56
N VAL A 89 -1.29 2.34 -4.29
CA VAL A 89 -0.12 1.97 -3.46
C VAL A 89 0.05 0.46 -3.24
N LEU A 90 -1.02 -0.33 -3.27
CA LEU A 90 -0.97 -1.81 -3.29
C LEU A 90 -1.42 -2.40 -4.64
N GLY A 91 -2.01 -1.60 -5.52
CA GLY A 91 -2.41 -2.06 -6.83
C GLY A 91 -1.20 -2.23 -7.74
N LYS A 92 -0.73 -3.48 -7.87
CA LYS A 92 -0.08 -3.96 -9.09
C LYS A 92 -0.88 -3.37 -10.25
N SER A 93 -0.32 -2.42 -11.01
CA SER A 93 -1.00 -1.77 -12.15
C SER A 93 -1.73 -2.86 -12.93
N ALA A 94 -3.05 -2.94 -12.75
CA ALA A 94 -3.86 -3.82 -13.56
C ALA A 94 -3.83 -3.17 -14.93
N ILE A 95 -2.85 -3.56 -15.75
CA ILE A 95 -2.79 -3.16 -17.15
C ILE A 95 -4.18 -3.47 -17.67
N PRO A 96 -4.97 -2.45 -18.06
CA PRO A 96 -6.36 -2.67 -18.38
C PRO A 96 -6.42 -3.73 -19.47
N THR A 97 -7.32 -4.69 -19.34
CA THR A 97 -7.49 -5.79 -20.30
C THR A 97 -8.85 -5.69 -20.99
N LYS A 98 -8.97 -6.30 -22.17
CA LYS A 98 -10.21 -6.47 -22.92
C LYS A 98 -10.30 -7.91 -23.41
N LYS A 99 -11.51 -8.42 -23.64
CA LYS A 99 -11.70 -9.73 -24.29
C LYS A 99 -11.62 -9.59 -25.81
N CYS A 100 -11.02 -10.59 -26.44
CA CYS A 100 -11.07 -10.72 -27.88
C CYS A 100 -12.49 -11.10 -28.34
N PRO A 101 -13.10 -10.37 -29.30
CA PRO A 101 -14.42 -10.73 -29.79
C PRO A 101 -14.42 -12.03 -30.62
N ASP A 102 -13.26 -12.43 -31.13
CA ASP A 102 -13.10 -13.59 -32.00
C ASP A 102 -12.75 -14.86 -31.18
N CYS A 103 -11.69 -14.82 -30.38
CA CYS A 103 -11.24 -15.99 -29.61
C CYS A 103 -11.58 -15.97 -28.11
N ALA A 104 -12.32 -14.95 -27.63
CA ALA A 104 -12.71 -14.75 -26.23
C ALA A 104 -11.55 -14.58 -25.21
N GLU A 105 -10.31 -14.60 -25.66
CA GLU A 105 -9.13 -14.53 -24.79
C GLU A 105 -8.92 -13.13 -24.20
N THR A 106 -8.30 -13.08 -23.02
CA THR A 106 -8.01 -11.81 -22.33
C THR A 106 -6.70 -11.22 -22.83
N ILE A 107 -6.77 -10.04 -23.43
CA ILE A 107 -5.62 -9.31 -23.96
C ILE A 107 -5.49 -7.92 -23.33
N LYS A 108 -4.35 -7.26 -23.53
CA LYS A 108 -4.17 -5.87 -23.08
C LYS A 108 -5.15 -4.96 -23.81
N ARG A 109 -5.72 -3.98 -23.12
CA ARG A 109 -6.69 -3.00 -23.67
C ARG A 109 -6.10 -2.25 -24.87
N GLU A 110 -4.82 -1.89 -24.77
CA GLU A 110 -4.03 -1.21 -25.80
C GLU A 110 -3.65 -2.10 -26.99
N ALA A 111 -3.91 -3.41 -26.95
CA ALA A 111 -3.58 -4.30 -28.06
C ALA A 111 -4.36 -3.92 -29.33
N GLN A 112 -3.65 -3.55 -30.38
CA GLN A 112 -4.20 -3.35 -31.72
C GLN A 112 -4.42 -4.67 -32.46
N VAL A 113 -3.73 -5.74 -32.06
CA VAL A 113 -3.88 -7.08 -32.63
C VAL A 113 -3.95 -8.11 -31.51
N CYS A 114 -4.89 -9.05 -31.60
CA CYS A 114 -4.97 -10.18 -30.69
C CYS A 114 -3.79 -11.13 -30.94
N ARG A 115 -2.95 -11.36 -29.92
CA ARG A 115 -1.78 -12.26 -30.05
C ARG A 115 -2.14 -13.75 -30.24
N PHE A 116 -3.39 -14.11 -29.94
CA PHE A 116 -3.84 -15.50 -29.92
C PHE A 116 -4.48 -15.92 -31.25
N CYS A 117 -5.33 -15.06 -31.84
CA CYS A 117 -6.01 -15.35 -33.10
C CYS A 117 -5.68 -14.40 -34.26
N GLY A 118 -4.96 -13.30 -34.00
CA GLY A 118 -4.60 -12.32 -35.04
C GLY A 118 -5.68 -11.28 -35.36
N TYR A 119 -6.82 -11.27 -34.66
CA TYR A 119 -7.87 -10.25 -34.85
C TYR A 119 -7.31 -8.82 -34.72
N ARG A 120 -7.57 -7.97 -35.72
CA ARG A 120 -7.12 -6.57 -35.75
C ARG A 120 -8.23 -5.64 -35.27
N TYR A 121 -7.93 -4.86 -34.24
CA TYR A 121 -8.81 -3.81 -33.75
C TYR A 121 -8.57 -2.55 -34.58
N THR A 122 -9.59 -2.11 -35.30
CA THR A 122 -9.58 -0.80 -35.96
C THR A 122 -9.83 0.28 -34.92
N PRO A 123 -9.03 1.36 -34.87
CA PRO A 123 -9.41 2.54 -34.10
C PRO A 123 -10.70 3.11 -34.73
N SER A 124 -11.79 3.10 -33.97
CA SER A 124 -13.00 3.84 -34.35
C SER A 124 -12.74 5.34 -34.15
N GLU A 125 -13.10 6.15 -35.16
CA GLU A 125 -13.01 7.62 -35.20
C GLU A 125 -13.60 8.32 -33.96
#